data_AF-A0A497Z319-F1
#
_entry.id   AF-A0A497Z319-F1
#
_cell.length_a   1.000
_cell.length_b   1.000
_cell.length_c   1.000
_cell.angle_alpha   90.00
_cell.angle_beta   90.00
_cell.angle_gamma   90.00
#
_symmetry.space_group_name_H-M   'P 1'
#
loop_
_entity.id
_entity.type
_entity.pdbx_description
1 polymer ?
#
loop_
_entity_poly.entity_id
_entity_poly.type
_entity_poly.pdbx_seq_one_letter_code
_entity_poly.pdbx_strand_id
1 'polypeptide(L)'
;MKRDHIESLSSVAEAVFQREHQKLGPLLQHEAKILRQLSLLQAQSVEVKSENSLTKGYQITGADLVWHSWEESTRRDLNIELAKLRSQKLAAIDNLRDAFGRKQAVAELTHRLHKHRWR
;
A
#
# COMPACT_ATOMS: atom_id res chain seq x y z
N MET A 1 34.11 19.52 14.01
CA MET A 1 33.17 20.49 13.40
C MET A 1 32.66 20.04 12.02
N LYS A 2 33.42 20.06 10.90
CA LYS A 2 32.88 19.62 9.59
C LYS A 2 32.61 18.11 9.45
N ARG A 3 33.35 17.25 10.18
CA ARG A 3 33.23 15.78 10.13
C ARG A 3 32.03 15.25 10.89
N ASP A 4 31.92 15.65 12.16
CA ASP A 4 30.83 15.25 13.05
C ASP A 4 29.46 15.62 12.45
N HIS A 5 29.41 16.73 11.71
CA HIS A 5 28.20 17.16 11.00
C HIS A 5 27.82 16.23 9.84
N ILE A 6 28.79 15.68 9.10
CA ILE A 6 28.52 14.79 7.96
C ILE A 6 28.17 13.38 8.42
N GLU A 7 28.82 12.88 9.47
CA GLU A 7 28.43 11.62 10.12
C GLU A 7 27.03 11.73 10.74
N SER A 8 26.72 12.85 11.39
CA SER A 8 25.36 13.15 11.87
C SER A 8 24.35 13.19 10.72
N LEU A 9 24.68 13.81 9.58
CA LEU A 9 23.81 13.82 8.40
C LEU A 9 23.59 12.42 7.82
N SER A 10 24.61 11.56 7.83
CA SER A 10 24.48 10.16 7.39
C SER A 10 23.53 9.39 8.31
N SER A 11 23.65 9.57 9.63
CA SER A 11 22.75 8.95 10.60
C SER A 11 21.31 9.44 10.44
N VAL A 12 21.10 10.74 10.23
CA VAL A 12 19.78 11.32 9.99
C VAL A 12 19.17 10.80 8.68
N ALA A 13 19.96 10.73 7.60
CA ALA A 13 19.48 10.22 6.32
C ALA A 13 19.07 8.73 6.42
N GLU A 14 19.82 7.92 7.17
CA GLU A 14 19.44 6.54 7.48
C GLU A 14 18.12 6.48 8.24
N ALA A 15 17.99 7.26 9.31
CA ALA A 15 16.79 7.28 10.14
C ALA A 15 15.54 7.69 9.33
N VAL A 16 15.68 8.69 8.44
CA VAL A 16 14.60 9.10 7.54
C VAL A 16 14.22 7.97 6.59
N PHE A 17 15.19 7.29 5.97
CA PHE A 17 14.93 6.15 5.09
C PHE A 17 14.19 5.02 5.82
N GLN A 18 14.64 4.65 7.02
CA GLN A 18 14.00 3.60 7.82
C GLN A 18 12.56 3.98 8.20
N ARG A 19 12.32 5.25 8.56
CA ARG A 19 10.98 5.76 8.85
C ARG A 19 10.06 5.65 7.65
N GLU A 20 10.51 6.07 6.46
CA GLU A 20 9.67 5.98 5.25
C GLU A 20 9.43 4.51 4.85
N HIS A 21 10.42 3.63 5.03
CA HIS A 21 10.26 2.20 4.80
C HIS A 21 9.21 1.56 5.73
N GLN A 22 9.22 1.91 7.02
CA GLN A 22 8.26 1.40 8.01
C GLN A 22 6.82 1.82 7.70
N LYS A 23 6.59 2.98 7.07
CA LYS A 23 5.26 3.45 6.67
C LYS A 23 4.60 2.57 5.60
N LEU A 24 5.37 1.81 4.82
CA LEU A 24 4.82 0.94 3.76
C LEU A 24 4.13 -0.30 4.33
N GLY A 25 4.62 -0.85 5.44
CA GLY A 25 4.08 -2.04 6.09
C GLY A 25 2.57 -1.98 6.33
N PRO A 26 2.04 -0.99 7.07
CA PRO A 26 0.61 -0.87 7.33
C PRO A 26 -0.22 -0.65 6.05
N LEU A 27 0.31 0.09 5.07
CA LEU A 27 -0.38 0.30 3.78
C LEU A 27 -0.56 -1.01 3.01
N LEU A 28 0.47 -1.86 2.97
CA LEU A 28 0.40 -3.17 2.33
C LEU A 28 -0.55 -4.13 3.06
N GLN A 29 -0.58 -4.09 4.39
CA GLN A 29 -1.51 -4.88 5.19
C GLN A 29 -2.97 -4.47 4.95
N HIS A 30 -3.24 -3.16 4.89
CA HIS A 30 -4.56 -2.63 4.54
C HIS A 30 -4.99 -3.03 3.12
N GLU A 31 -4.10 -2.89 2.13
CA GLU A 31 -4.38 -3.33 0.76
C GLU A 31 -4.73 -4.83 0.71
N ALA A 32 -3.93 -5.67 1.39
CA ALA A 32 -4.19 -7.11 1.45
C ALA A 32 -5.52 -7.45 2.12
N LYS A 33 -5.92 -6.70 3.16
CA LYS A 33 -7.20 -6.89 3.86
C LYS A 33 -8.38 -6.61 2.93
N ILE A 34 -8.35 -5.50 2.20
CA ILE A 34 -9.42 -5.14 1.26
C ILE A 34 -9.50 -6.14 0.10
N LEU A 35 -8.36 -6.57 -0.43
CA LEU A 35 -8.34 -7.60 -1.47
C LEU A 35 -8.96 -8.92 -0.99
N ARG A 36 -8.70 -9.32 0.27
CA ARG A 36 -9.37 -10.48 0.86
C ARG A 36 -10.87 -10.27 0.98
N GLN A 37 -11.32 -9.11 1.45
CA GLN A 37 -12.76 -8.79 1.56
C GLN A 37 -13.45 -8.84 0.19
N LEU A 38 -12.83 -8.29 -0.84
CA LEU A 38 -13.33 -8.36 -2.22
C LEU A 38 -13.38 -9.82 -2.72
N SER A 39 -12.36 -10.64 -2.45
CA SER A 39 -12.36 -12.05 -2.85
C SER A 39 -13.45 -12.86 -2.16
N LEU A 40 -13.73 -12.58 -0.88
CA LEU A 40 -14.80 -13.24 -0.13
C LEU A 40 -16.17 -12.86 -0.67
N LEU A 41 -16.40 -11.57 -0.93
CA LEU A 41 -17.64 -11.08 -1.52
C LEU A 41 -17.86 -11.66 -2.93
N GLN A 42 -16.79 -11.80 -3.71
CA GLN A 42 -16.84 -12.43 -5.04
C GLN A 42 -17.15 -13.93 -4.96
N ALA A 43 -16.60 -14.65 -3.98
CA ALA A 43 -16.86 -16.07 -3.79
C ALA A 43 -18.35 -16.31 -3.42
N GLN A 44 -18.88 -15.51 -2.50
CA GLN A 44 -20.30 -15.59 -2.09
C GLN A 44 -21.24 -15.29 -3.26
N SER A 45 -20.93 -14.31 -4.11
CA SER A 45 -21.80 -13.98 -5.24
C SER A 45 -21.78 -15.03 -6.35
N VAL A 46 -20.67 -15.77 -6.50
CA VAL A 46 -20.57 -16.90 -7.44
C VAL A 46 -21.37 -18.11 -6.92
N GLU A 47 -21.27 -18.41 -5.62
CA GLU A 47 -22.00 -19.50 -4.98
C GLU A 47 -23.52 -19.31 -5.13
N VAL A 48 -24.05 -18.15 -4.75
CA VAL A 48 -25.49 -17.81 -4.89
C VAL A 48 -25.96 -17.90 -6.34
N LYS A 49 -25.17 -17.44 -7.32
CA LYS A 49 -25.51 -17.55 -8.74
C LYS A 49 -25.51 -19.00 -9.23
N SER A 50 -24.60 -19.83 -8.72
CA SER A 50 -24.51 -21.25 -9.10
C SER A 50 -25.71 -22.06 -8.58
N GLU A 51 -26.15 -21.82 -7.34
CA GLU A 51 -27.31 -22.47 -6.73
C GLU A 51 -28.63 -22.06 -7.41
N ASN A 52 -28.76 -20.77 -7.77
CA ASN A 52 -29.92 -20.28 -8.51
C ASN A 52 -30.03 -20.85 -9.93
N SER A 53 -28.91 -21.19 -10.58
CA SER A 53 -28.93 -21.78 -11.94
C SER A 53 -29.53 -23.20 -11.99
N LEU A 54 -29.45 -23.94 -10.88
CA LEU A 54 -30.02 -25.29 -10.73
C LEU A 54 -31.54 -25.25 -10.46
N THR A 55 -32.05 -24.14 -9.93
CA THR A 55 -33.44 -23.99 -9.53
C THR A 55 -34.17 -23.08 -10.52
N LYS A 56 -34.38 -23.58 -11.76
CA LYS A 56 -35.17 -22.90 -12.80
C LYS A 56 -36.59 -22.61 -12.30
N GLY A 57 -36.80 -21.42 -11.74
CA GLY A 57 -38.11 -20.98 -11.27
C GLY A 57 -38.09 -20.05 -10.05
N TYR A 58 -36.94 -19.54 -9.62
CA TYR A 58 -36.89 -18.64 -8.47
C TYR A 58 -37.46 -17.26 -8.85
N GLN A 59 -38.66 -16.98 -8.34
CA GLN A 59 -39.19 -15.63 -8.28
C GLN A 59 -38.18 -14.78 -7.51
N ILE A 60 -37.64 -13.73 -8.14
CA ILE A 60 -36.77 -12.76 -7.50
C ILE A 60 -37.54 -12.19 -6.31
N THR A 61 -37.18 -12.62 -5.10
CA THR A 61 -37.84 -12.12 -3.90
C THR A 61 -37.26 -10.75 -3.57
N GLY A 62 -38.02 -9.89 -2.89
CA GLY A 62 -37.53 -8.55 -2.50
C GLY A 62 -36.23 -8.59 -1.67
N ALA A 63 -35.93 -9.72 -1.03
CA ALA A 63 -34.69 -9.96 -0.31
C ALA A 63 -33.46 -10.01 -1.24
N ASP A 64 -33.56 -10.62 -2.43
CA ASP A 64 -32.46 -10.71 -3.39
C ASP A 64 -32.09 -9.34 -3.95
N LEU A 65 -33.10 -8.49 -4.21
CA LEU A 65 -32.88 -7.12 -4.69
C LEU A 65 -32.15 -6.27 -3.63
N VAL A 66 -32.56 -6.37 -2.36
CA VAL A 66 -31.90 -5.67 -1.25
C VAL A 66 -30.46 -6.18 -1.09
N TRP A 67 -30.25 -7.49 -1.16
CA TRP A 67 -28.92 -8.09 -1.10
C TRP A 67 -28.01 -7.60 -2.23
N HIS A 68 -28.48 -7.59 -3.49
CA HIS A 68 -27.71 -7.10 -4.63
C HIS A 68 -27.37 -5.61 -4.52
N SER A 69 -28.29 -4.78 -4.05
CA SER A 69 -28.02 -3.35 -3.85
C SER A 69 -26.95 -3.12 -2.79
N TRP A 70 -26.96 -3.89 -1.70
CA TRP A 70 -25.96 -3.86 -0.66
C TRP A 70 -24.60 -4.38 -1.15
N GLU A 71 -24.58 -5.49 -1.90
CA GLU A 71 -23.38 -6.04 -2.52
C GLU A 71 -22.71 -5.01 -3.44
N GLU A 72 -23.49 -4.35 -4.29
CA GLU A 72 -23.00 -3.35 -5.22
C GLU A 72 -22.48 -2.10 -4.49
N SER A 73 -23.17 -1.62 -3.45
CA SER A 73 -22.67 -0.52 -2.62
C SER A 73 -21.35 -0.90 -1.94
N THR A 74 -21.32 -2.04 -1.26
CA THR A 74 -20.14 -2.51 -0.52
C THR A 74 -18.94 -2.71 -1.43
N ARG A 75 -19.14 -3.29 -2.62
CA ARG A 75 -18.08 -3.45 -3.62
C ARG A 75 -17.57 -2.10 -4.14
N ARG A 76 -18.46 -1.13 -4.36
CA ARG A 76 -18.05 0.24 -4.75
C ARG A 76 -17.22 0.89 -3.67
N ASP A 77 -17.63 0.82 -2.41
CA ASP A 77 -16.92 1.40 -1.27
C ASP A 77 -15.52 0.79 -1.10
N LEU A 78 -15.42 -0.55 -1.15
CA LEU A 78 -14.13 -1.26 -1.09
C LEU A 78 -13.20 -0.90 -2.25
N ASN A 79 -13.73 -0.71 -3.46
CA ASN A 79 -12.94 -0.29 -4.62
C ASN A 79 -12.43 1.14 -4.49
N ILE A 80 -13.25 2.06 -3.96
CA ILE A 80 -12.85 3.44 -3.69
C ILE A 80 -11.74 3.45 -2.63
N GLU A 81 -11.89 2.68 -1.56
CA GLU A 81 -10.87 2.55 -0.51
C GLU A 81 -9.57 1.97 -1.07
N LEU A 82 -9.66 0.92 -1.90
CA LEU A 82 -8.51 0.34 -2.59
C LEU A 82 -7.79 1.36 -3.49
N ALA A 83 -8.54 2.17 -4.24
CA ALA A 83 -7.97 3.21 -5.08
C ALA A 83 -7.23 4.28 -4.25
N LYS A 84 -7.81 4.69 -3.12
CA LYS A 84 -7.16 5.63 -2.18
C LYS A 84 -5.87 5.06 -1.61
N LEU A 85 -5.89 3.80 -1.15
CA LEU A 85 -4.69 3.14 -0.61
C LEU A 85 -3.60 2.98 -1.66
N ARG A 86 -3.96 2.65 -2.90
CA ARG A 86 -2.99 2.57 -4.01
C ARG A 86 -2.36 3.93 -4.30
N SER A 87 -3.13 5.01 -4.30
CA SER A 87 -2.61 6.36 -4.44
C SER A 87 -1.63 6.71 -3.30
N GLN A 88 -2.00 6.41 -2.06
CA GLN A 88 -1.12 6.61 -0.88
C GLN A 88 0.16 5.78 -0.96
N LYS A 89 0.06 4.53 -1.42
CA LYS A 89 1.20 3.64 -1.63
C LYS A 89 2.16 4.18 -2.68
N LEU A 90 1.66 4.68 -3.81
CA LEU A 90 2.50 5.32 -4.84
C LEU A 90 3.25 6.52 -4.25
N ALA A 91 2.54 7.40 -3.55
CA ALA A 91 3.18 8.55 -2.89
C ALA A 91 4.22 8.13 -1.84
N ALA A 92 3.95 7.06 -1.07
CA ALA A 92 4.89 6.53 -0.08
C ALA A 92 6.15 5.93 -0.74
N ILE A 93 6.00 5.26 -1.89
CA ILE A 93 7.12 4.73 -2.67
C ILE A 93 7.98 5.88 -3.21
N ASP A 94 7.38 6.95 -3.73
CA ASP A 94 8.12 8.10 -4.22
C ASP A 94 8.92 8.79 -3.09
N ASN A 95 8.30 8.97 -1.93
CA ASN A 95 9.01 9.48 -0.74
C ASN A 95 10.17 8.57 -0.30
N LEU A 96 10.00 7.24 -0.37
CA LEU A 96 11.06 6.29 -0.08
C LEU A 96 12.22 6.41 -1.07
N ARG A 97 11.92 6.58 -2.36
CA ARG A 97 12.93 6.78 -3.42
C ARG A 97 13.75 8.05 -3.16
N ASP A 98 13.09 9.14 -2.80
CA ASP A 98 13.77 10.39 -2.47
C ASP A 98 14.65 10.27 -1.22
N ALA A 99 14.14 9.62 -0.16
CA ALA A 99 14.91 9.36 1.05
C ALA A 99 16.14 8.49 0.77
N PHE A 100 15.99 7.46 -0.07
CA PHE A 100 17.08 6.60 -0.50
C PHE A 100 18.13 7.38 -1.31
N GLY A 101 17.70 8.21 -2.26
CA GLY A 101 18.61 9.06 -3.04
C GLY A 101 19.41 10.01 -2.15
N ARG A 102 18.78 10.63 -1.16
CA ARG A 102 19.46 11.50 -0.16
C ARG A 102 20.48 10.72 0.67
N LYS A 103 20.11 9.53 1.17
CA LYS A 103 21.02 8.63 1.89
C LYS A 103 22.24 8.27 1.03
N GLN A 104 22.03 7.93 -0.24
CA GLN A 104 23.11 7.58 -1.15
C GLN A 104 24.04 8.77 -1.44
N ALA A 105 23.49 9.98 -1.65
CA ALA A 105 24.29 11.19 -1.86
C ALA A 105 25.17 11.52 -0.64
N VAL A 106 24.62 11.42 0.57
CA VAL A 106 25.39 11.65 1.81
C VAL A 106 26.48 10.59 2.00
N ALA A 107 26.19 9.33 1.69
CA ALA A 107 27.19 8.26 1.72
C ALA A 107 28.34 8.51 0.74
N GLU A 108 28.02 8.96 -0.48
CA GLU A 108 29.03 9.29 -1.49
C GLU A 108 29.89 10.49 -1.09
N LEU A 109 29.29 11.55 -0.56
CA LEU A 109 30.02 12.71 -0.03
C LEU A 109 30.98 12.31 1.09
N THR A 110 30.52 11.46 2.00
CA THR A 110 31.35 10.92 3.09
C THR A 110 32.52 10.11 2.53
N HIS A 111 32.29 9.28 1.52
CA HIS A 111 33.33 8.49 0.86
C HIS A 111 34.38 9.37 0.17
N ARG A 112 33.95 10.40 -0.58
CA ARG A 112 34.87 11.34 -1.27
C ARG A 112 35.75 12.10 -0.27
N LEU A 113 35.18 12.54 0.86
CA LEU A 113 35.93 13.21 1.92
C LEU A 113 36.94 12.28 2.61
N HIS A 114 36.59 11.00 2.77
CA HIS A 114 37.55 10.01 3.27
C HIS A 114 38.70 9.77 2.29
N LYS A 115 38.44 9.73 0.98
CA LYS A 115 39.47 9.51 -0.06
C LYS A 115 40.45 10.69 -0.19
N HIS A 116 39.96 11.93 -0.11
CA HIS A 116 40.78 13.14 -0.21
C HIS A 116 41.70 13.36 1.00
N ARG A 117 41.51 12.61 2.09
CA ARG A 117 42.39 12.63 3.27
C ARG A 117 43.68 11.81 3.08
N TRP A 118 43.67 10.80 2.22
CA TRP A 118 44.82 9.87 2.04
C TRP A 118 45.73 10.25 0.87
N ARG A 119 45.60 11.48 0.36
CA ARG A 119 46.51 12.14 -0.60
C ARG A 119 47.04 13.40 0.06
#